data_AF-A0AAQ3SRG8-F1
#
_entry.id   AF-A0AAQ3SRG8-F1
#
_cell.length_a   1.000
_cell.length_b   1.000
_cell.length_c   1.000
_cell.angle_alpha   90.00
_cell.angle_beta   90.00
_cell.angle_gamma   90.00
#
_symmetry.space_group_name_H-M   'P 1'
#
loop_
_entity.id
_entity.type
_entity.pdbx_description
1 polymer ?
#
loop_
_entity_poly.entity_id
_entity_poly.type
_entity_poly.pdbx_seq_one_letter_code
_entity_poly.pdbx_strand_id
1 'polypeptide(L)'
;MQEGRVIAYASRQPRKHEVNYPTHDLELLAVVYALKKWRHYLLGNTCHIYTDHKSLKYIFTQPELNMRQRRWLELIKDYDLEVHYHPGKANVVAYALSRKAHCNFIEARPTVESAMPQKQDKGMAHIRDEIDDKKKACFKLDEEGVLWFKNRLVVPKDMEPRKKILDEAHTSMFTLHPGSNKMYQDLKQKFWWTRMKREIAKYVSECDVCQRVKADHLKPAGMLQPLAVPARKWEDIHMDFIVGLPRTQKGYDSIWVIIDRFAKSAHFLPVKTSLNMAPFEALYGEGVGHPLTGRNRGERVTFGPDLVIQAEEQVKFIQENLKRAQSRQKSYSDRRRRPLVFEAGDQVYLRVSPMKGVHRFGVKGKLAPRYVGPFKITERCGPVAYRLELPPHLASVHDVFHVSQLKKCLRVPEEEVDTSQIQIEPDLTYEARPIKILDQKQRSTRRNTVNFYKVQWSDHSEEEATWETEEYLRNKHPGFLPSTSNQYV
;
A
#
# COMPACT_ATOMS: atom_id res chain seq x y z
N MET A 1 6.80 -18.94 -18.27
CA MET A 1 7.36 -19.97 -17.37
C MET A 1 8.82 -20.14 -17.74
N GLN A 2 9.67 -20.53 -16.80
CA GLN A 2 11.05 -20.90 -17.10
C GLN A 2 11.32 -22.20 -16.37
N GLU A 3 11.85 -23.21 -17.07
CA GLU A 3 12.14 -24.54 -16.53
C GLU A 3 10.92 -25.18 -15.81
N GLY A 4 9.73 -25.08 -16.44
CA GLY A 4 8.50 -25.67 -15.89
C GLY A 4 7.89 -24.94 -14.69
N ARG A 5 8.49 -23.82 -14.21
CA ARG A 5 7.97 -23.03 -13.09
C ARG A 5 7.39 -21.69 -13.54
N VAL A 6 6.32 -21.26 -12.87
CA VAL A 6 5.69 -19.96 -13.14
C VAL A 6 6.50 -18.85 -12.48
N ILE A 7 6.94 -17.88 -13.30
CA ILE A 7 7.64 -16.67 -12.83
C ILE A 7 6.62 -15.61 -12.39
N ALA A 8 5.59 -15.38 -13.20
CA ALA A 8 4.57 -14.38 -12.95
C ALA A 8 3.27 -14.69 -13.68
N TYR A 9 2.17 -14.24 -13.11
CA TYR A 9 0.86 -14.20 -13.76
C TYR A 9 0.52 -12.78 -14.19
N ALA A 10 -0.17 -12.63 -15.32
CA ALA A 10 -0.74 -11.36 -15.73
C ALA A 10 -2.14 -11.55 -16.29
N SER A 11 -3.03 -10.63 -15.96
CA SER A 11 -4.36 -10.51 -16.55
C SER A 11 -4.64 -9.05 -16.87
N ARG A 12 -5.52 -8.82 -17.85
CA ARG A 12 -5.95 -7.49 -18.28
C ARG A 12 -7.36 -7.58 -18.84
N GLN A 13 -8.22 -6.64 -18.45
CA GLN A 13 -9.53 -6.51 -19.08
C GLN A 13 -9.39 -5.84 -20.47
N PRO A 14 -10.11 -6.34 -21.50
CA PRO A 14 -10.20 -5.64 -22.77
C PRO A 14 -10.81 -4.24 -22.58
N ARG A 15 -10.31 -3.25 -23.31
CA ARG A 15 -10.91 -1.92 -23.40
C ARG A 15 -12.25 -2.01 -24.11
N LYS A 16 -13.13 -1.02 -23.91
CA LYS A 16 -14.49 -1.00 -24.50
C LYS A 16 -14.54 -1.30 -26.01
N HIS A 17 -13.57 -0.82 -26.79
CA HIS A 17 -13.50 -1.09 -28.23
C HIS A 17 -12.84 -2.43 -28.58
N GLU A 18 -12.00 -2.98 -27.69
CA GLU A 18 -11.35 -4.29 -27.87
C GLU A 18 -12.32 -5.44 -27.60
N VAL A 19 -13.36 -5.23 -26.78
CA VAL A 19 -14.42 -6.23 -26.51
C VAL A 19 -15.13 -6.68 -27.79
N ASN A 20 -15.20 -5.81 -28.79
CA ASN A 20 -15.86 -6.10 -30.06
C ASN A 20 -14.93 -6.80 -31.06
N TYR A 21 -13.70 -7.14 -30.67
CA TYR A 21 -12.79 -7.84 -31.56
C TYR A 21 -13.22 -9.30 -31.73
N PRO A 22 -13.06 -9.88 -32.93
CA PRO A 22 -13.22 -11.31 -33.11
C PRO A 22 -12.33 -12.11 -32.14
N THR A 23 -12.75 -13.32 -31.78
CA THR A 23 -12.06 -14.17 -30.81
C THR A 23 -10.57 -14.36 -31.13
N HIS A 24 -10.21 -14.56 -32.39
CA HIS A 24 -8.82 -14.70 -32.82
C HIS A 24 -7.97 -13.44 -32.53
N ASP A 25 -8.56 -12.25 -32.68
CA ASP A 25 -7.89 -10.97 -32.40
C ASP A 25 -7.79 -10.71 -30.89
N LEU A 26 -8.73 -11.21 -30.09
CA LEU A 26 -8.68 -11.16 -28.62
C LEU A 26 -7.55 -12.05 -28.07
N GLU A 27 -7.41 -13.26 -28.61
CA GLU A 27 -6.32 -14.17 -28.24
C GLU A 27 -4.96 -13.60 -28.63
N LEU A 28 -4.85 -13.02 -29.84
CA LEU A 28 -3.64 -12.34 -30.27
C LEU A 28 -3.33 -11.10 -29.40
N LEU A 29 -4.34 -10.33 -29.00
CA LEU A 29 -4.19 -9.20 -28.09
C LEU A 29 -3.61 -9.64 -26.74
N ALA A 30 -4.00 -10.82 -26.24
CA ALA A 30 -3.46 -11.38 -25.01
C ALA A 30 -1.96 -11.68 -25.14
N VAL A 31 -1.54 -12.27 -26.26
CA VAL A 31 -0.12 -12.50 -26.59
C VAL A 31 0.65 -11.18 -26.66
N VAL A 32 0.15 -10.19 -27.42
CA VAL A 32 0.78 -8.87 -27.55
C VAL A 32 0.90 -8.17 -26.20
N TYR A 33 -0.11 -8.29 -25.34
CA TYR A 33 -0.06 -7.75 -24.00
C TYR A 33 1.03 -8.41 -23.15
N ALA A 34 1.12 -9.74 -23.17
CA ALA A 34 2.15 -10.52 -22.49
C ALA A 34 3.56 -10.08 -22.93
N LEU A 35 3.81 -10.01 -24.24
CA LEU A 35 5.10 -9.58 -24.80
C LEU A 35 5.48 -8.16 -24.36
N LYS A 36 4.55 -7.20 -24.41
CA LYS A 36 4.81 -5.83 -23.92
C LYS A 36 5.08 -5.79 -22.42
N LYS A 37 4.30 -6.55 -21.63
CA LYS A 37 4.40 -6.55 -20.17
C LYS A 37 5.73 -7.11 -19.69
N TRP A 38 6.21 -8.16 -20.36
CA TRP A 38 7.40 -8.90 -20.00
C TRP A 38 8.56 -8.69 -20.97
N ARG A 39 8.56 -7.60 -21.75
CA ARG A 39 9.61 -7.26 -22.72
C ARG A 39 11.02 -7.40 -22.15
N HIS A 40 11.22 -6.93 -20.91
CA HIS A 40 12.51 -6.99 -20.21
C HIS A 40 12.98 -8.41 -19.86
N TYR A 41 12.09 -9.41 -19.84
CA TYR A 41 12.45 -10.81 -19.63
C TYR A 41 12.58 -11.59 -20.94
N LEU A 42 11.78 -11.23 -21.95
CA LEU A 42 11.62 -12.01 -23.18
C LEU A 42 12.53 -11.54 -24.32
N LEU A 43 13.00 -10.30 -24.29
CA LEU A 43 13.86 -9.77 -25.35
C LEU A 43 15.24 -10.45 -25.32
N GLY A 44 15.65 -11.04 -26.45
CA GLY A 44 16.92 -11.75 -26.59
C GLY A 44 16.91 -13.22 -26.15
N ASN A 45 15.77 -13.75 -25.71
CA ASN A 45 15.60 -15.16 -25.33
C ASN A 45 14.57 -15.86 -26.24
N THR A 46 14.73 -17.16 -26.46
CA THR A 46 13.71 -17.99 -27.12
C THR A 46 12.49 -18.12 -26.22
N CYS A 47 11.31 -17.83 -26.77
CA CYS A 47 10.07 -17.79 -26.00
C CYS A 47 9.02 -18.72 -26.60
N HIS A 48 8.63 -19.73 -25.83
CA HIS A 48 7.55 -20.65 -26.22
C HIS A 48 6.19 -20.14 -25.72
N ILE A 49 5.26 -19.93 -26.64
CA ILE A 49 3.88 -19.51 -26.36
C ILE A 49 2.96 -20.71 -26.49
N TYR A 50 2.27 -21.07 -25.40
CA TYR A 50 1.26 -22.13 -25.41
C TYR A 50 -0.14 -21.50 -25.46
N THR A 51 -0.93 -21.86 -26.47
CA THR A 51 -2.30 -21.34 -26.68
C THR A 51 -3.26 -22.46 -27.07
N ASP A 52 -4.51 -22.36 -26.60
CA ASP A 52 -5.62 -23.23 -26.98
C ASP A 52 -6.34 -22.78 -28.25
N HIS A 53 -5.86 -21.71 -28.90
CA HIS A 53 -6.40 -21.21 -30.16
C HIS A 53 -5.55 -21.66 -31.36
N LYS A 54 -5.99 -22.73 -32.04
CA LYS A 54 -5.24 -23.38 -33.14
C LYS A 54 -4.89 -22.44 -34.30
N SER A 55 -5.69 -21.39 -34.56
CA SER A 55 -5.41 -20.46 -35.65
C SER A 55 -4.17 -19.58 -35.42
N LEU A 56 -3.76 -19.38 -34.16
CA LEU A 56 -2.58 -18.56 -33.83
C LEU A 56 -1.27 -19.21 -34.27
N LYS A 57 -1.27 -20.54 -34.50
CA LYS A 57 -0.13 -21.25 -35.07
C LYS A 57 0.22 -20.75 -36.48
N TYR A 58 -0.79 -20.33 -37.24
CA TYR A 58 -0.66 -19.95 -38.65
C TYR A 58 -0.58 -18.44 -38.86
N ILE A 59 -0.55 -17.64 -37.79
CA ILE A 59 -0.63 -16.18 -37.91
C ILE A 59 0.60 -15.57 -38.60
N PHE A 60 1.74 -16.26 -38.51
CA PHE A 60 2.98 -15.87 -39.17
C PHE A 60 3.04 -16.25 -40.65
N THR A 61 2.15 -17.16 -41.09
CA THR A 61 2.12 -17.69 -42.45
C THR A 61 0.93 -17.18 -43.26
N GLN A 62 0.07 -16.34 -42.68
CA GLN A 62 -1.11 -15.81 -43.36
C GLN A 62 -0.72 -14.70 -44.36
N PRO A 63 -1.12 -14.81 -45.64
CA PRO A 63 -0.78 -13.82 -46.67
C PRO A 63 -1.56 -12.51 -46.53
N GLU A 64 -2.79 -12.56 -46.02
CA GLU A 64 -3.66 -11.39 -45.85
C GLU A 64 -3.89 -11.08 -44.36
N LEU A 65 -3.28 -9.99 -43.90
CA LEU A 65 -3.36 -9.53 -42.52
C LEU A 65 -4.03 -8.15 -42.45
N ASN A 66 -4.96 -7.99 -41.50
CA ASN A 66 -5.59 -6.71 -41.20
C ASN A 66 -4.54 -5.69 -40.70
N MET A 67 -4.73 -4.38 -40.95
CA MET A 67 -3.82 -3.32 -40.50
C MET A 67 -3.46 -3.41 -39.00
N ARG A 68 -4.40 -3.85 -38.16
CA ARG A 68 -4.16 -4.09 -36.72
C ARG A 68 -3.17 -5.24 -36.49
N GLN A 69 -3.39 -6.36 -37.15
CA GLN A 69 -2.54 -7.55 -37.06
C GLN A 69 -1.14 -7.25 -37.59
N ARG A 70 -1.01 -6.47 -38.67
CA ARG A 70 0.30 -6.00 -39.20
C ARG A 70 1.11 -5.23 -38.15
N ARG A 71 0.49 -4.27 -37.46
CA ARG A 71 1.16 -3.50 -36.37
C ARG A 71 1.58 -4.39 -35.21
N TRP A 72 0.81 -5.43 -34.90
CA TRP A 72 1.16 -6.37 -33.84
C TRP A 72 2.26 -7.32 -34.29
N LEU A 73 2.26 -7.75 -35.55
CA LEU A 73 3.32 -8.58 -36.11
C LEU A 73 4.67 -7.87 -36.15
N GLU A 74 4.70 -6.57 -36.43
CA GLU A 74 5.91 -5.75 -36.33
C GLU A 74 6.52 -5.85 -34.93
N LEU A 75 5.72 -5.71 -33.87
CA LEU A 75 6.17 -5.87 -32.50
C LEU A 75 6.60 -7.31 -32.20
N ILE A 76 5.86 -8.29 -32.71
CA ILE A 76 6.10 -9.72 -32.44
C ILE A 76 7.42 -10.17 -33.09
N LYS A 77 7.79 -9.60 -34.25
CA LYS A 77 9.07 -9.86 -34.94
C LYS A 77 10.31 -9.46 -34.14
N ASP A 78 10.19 -8.55 -33.17
CA ASP A 78 11.29 -8.20 -32.26
C ASP A 78 11.68 -9.36 -31.32
N TYR A 79 10.87 -10.43 -31.25
CA TYR A 79 11.07 -11.55 -30.34
C TYR A 79 11.27 -12.86 -31.11
N ASP A 80 12.10 -13.74 -30.55
CA ASP A 80 12.29 -15.10 -31.04
C ASP A 80 11.22 -16.02 -30.43
N LEU A 81 10.12 -16.23 -31.16
CA LEU A 81 8.92 -16.88 -30.64
C LEU A 81 8.58 -18.19 -31.35
N GLU A 82 8.18 -19.18 -30.56
CA GLU A 82 7.56 -20.41 -31.06
C GLU A 82 6.14 -20.57 -30.49
N VAL A 83 5.14 -20.70 -31.36
CA VAL A 83 3.75 -20.88 -30.94
C VAL A 83 3.36 -22.36 -30.99
N HIS A 84 3.06 -22.90 -29.82
CA HIS A 84 2.65 -24.29 -29.59
C HIS A 84 1.16 -24.35 -29.26
N TYR A 85 0.43 -25.21 -29.97
CA TYR A 85 -0.97 -25.47 -29.63
C TYR A 85 -1.04 -26.38 -28.40
N HIS A 86 -1.85 -26.00 -27.41
CA HIS A 86 -2.07 -26.78 -26.20
C HIS A 86 -3.57 -26.90 -25.93
N PRO A 87 -4.13 -28.13 -25.79
CA PRO A 87 -5.57 -28.31 -25.59
C PRO A 87 -6.09 -27.56 -24.36
N GLY A 88 -7.25 -26.91 -24.47
CA GLY A 88 -7.81 -26.06 -23.40
C GLY A 88 -7.96 -26.75 -22.04
N LYS A 89 -8.15 -28.08 -21.99
CA LYS A 89 -8.19 -28.87 -20.75
C LYS A 89 -6.86 -28.86 -19.97
N ALA A 90 -5.74 -28.66 -20.65
CA ALA A 90 -4.41 -28.58 -20.05
C ALA A 90 -3.98 -27.12 -19.75
N ASN A 91 -4.68 -26.13 -20.32
CA ASN A 91 -4.41 -24.71 -20.11
C ASN A 91 -5.16 -24.12 -18.90
N VAL A 92 -5.34 -24.91 -17.84
CA VAL A 92 -6.22 -24.62 -16.69
C VAL A 92 -5.88 -23.29 -16.02
N VAL A 93 -4.59 -22.97 -15.91
CA VAL A 93 -4.10 -21.78 -15.22
C VAL A 93 -4.41 -20.48 -15.99
N ALA A 94 -4.14 -20.45 -17.29
CA ALA A 94 -4.47 -19.29 -18.12
C ALA A 94 -6.00 -19.17 -18.28
N TYR A 95 -6.69 -20.29 -18.37
CA TYR A 95 -8.15 -20.35 -18.44
C TYR A 95 -8.83 -19.80 -17.18
N ALA A 96 -8.32 -20.14 -15.99
CA ALA A 96 -8.82 -19.61 -14.71
C ALA A 96 -8.57 -18.09 -14.55
N LEU A 97 -7.51 -17.55 -15.16
CA LEU A 97 -7.22 -16.11 -15.15
C LEU A 97 -8.00 -15.33 -16.21
N SER A 98 -8.31 -15.97 -17.35
CA SER A 98 -9.05 -15.39 -18.47
C SER A 98 -10.56 -15.40 -18.23
N ARG A 99 -11.08 -16.52 -17.73
CA ARG A 99 -12.47 -16.61 -17.31
C ARG A 99 -12.58 -15.99 -15.94
N LYS A 100 -13.34 -14.90 -15.83
CA LYS A 100 -14.09 -14.66 -14.60
C LYS A 100 -14.87 -15.93 -14.35
N ALA A 101 -14.40 -16.83 -13.50
CA ALA A 101 -15.33 -17.68 -12.81
C ALA A 101 -16.42 -16.73 -12.31
N HIS A 102 -17.67 -17.10 -12.52
CA HIS A 102 -18.82 -16.40 -11.97
C HIS A 102 -18.80 -16.46 -10.42
N CYS A 103 -17.65 -16.55 -9.76
CA CYS A 103 -17.46 -16.45 -8.32
C CYS A 103 -17.71 -15.03 -7.76
N ASN A 104 -18.32 -14.14 -8.54
CA ASN A 104 -19.14 -13.05 -8.01
C ASN A 104 -20.60 -13.53 -7.79
N PHE A 105 -20.83 -14.79 -7.40
CA PHE A 105 -22.14 -15.20 -6.92
C PHE A 105 -22.31 -14.58 -5.52
N ILE A 106 -22.88 -13.38 -5.48
CA ILE A 106 -23.78 -13.06 -4.39
C ILE A 106 -24.90 -14.10 -4.54
N GLU A 107 -24.86 -15.14 -3.70
CA GLU A 107 -25.87 -16.19 -3.66
C GLU A 107 -27.23 -15.68 -3.20
N ALA A 108 -27.32 -14.44 -2.69
CA ALA A 108 -28.55 -13.71 -2.53
C ALA A 108 -29.34 -13.74 -3.85
N ARG A 109 -30.19 -14.74 -3.96
CA ARG A 109 -31.38 -14.68 -4.77
C ARG A 109 -32.25 -13.61 -4.11
N PRO A 110 -32.97 -12.79 -4.88
CA PRO A 110 -34.11 -12.07 -4.31
C PRO A 110 -35.08 -13.12 -3.76
N THR A 111 -34.90 -13.50 -2.50
CA THR A 111 -35.70 -14.53 -1.82
C THR A 111 -36.92 -13.87 -1.21
N VAL A 112 -38.00 -14.64 -1.05
CA VAL A 112 -39.27 -14.21 -0.44
C VAL A 112 -39.04 -13.51 0.92
N GLU A 113 -38.02 -13.91 1.69
CA GLU A 113 -37.62 -13.26 2.96
C GLU A 113 -37.20 -11.79 2.80
N SER A 114 -36.55 -11.43 1.69
CA SER A 114 -36.16 -10.04 1.40
C SER A 114 -37.32 -9.18 0.87
N ALA A 115 -38.40 -9.83 0.45
CA ALA A 115 -39.63 -9.21 -0.06
C ALA A 115 -40.71 -9.06 1.02
N MET A 116 -40.75 -9.93 2.03
CA MET A 116 -41.71 -9.89 3.14
C MET A 116 -41.80 -8.53 3.87
N PRO A 117 -40.70 -7.82 4.17
CA PRO A 117 -40.77 -6.54 4.88
C PRO A 117 -41.39 -5.42 4.03
N GLN A 118 -41.48 -5.58 2.69
CA GLN A 118 -42.12 -4.58 1.82
C GLN A 118 -43.60 -4.36 2.12
N LYS A 119 -44.27 -5.32 2.77
CA LYS A 119 -45.71 -5.21 3.09
C LYS A 119 -45.98 -4.20 4.22
N GLN A 120 -44.98 -3.89 5.05
CA GLN A 120 -45.14 -3.02 6.23
C GLN A 120 -44.48 -1.63 6.08
N ASP A 121 -43.72 -1.38 5.01
CA ASP A 121 -42.97 -0.13 4.81
C ASP A 121 -43.86 1.01 4.25
N LYS A 122 -43.97 2.10 5.02
CA LYS A 122 -44.76 3.31 4.65
C LYS A 122 -44.26 4.01 3.38
N GLY A 123 -42.95 3.98 3.11
CA GLY A 123 -42.36 4.57 1.91
C GLY A 123 -42.65 3.75 0.66
N MET A 124 -42.78 2.43 0.80
CA MET A 124 -43.21 1.54 -0.27
C MET A 124 -44.70 1.70 -0.60
N ALA A 125 -45.54 1.97 0.42
CA ALA A 125 -46.96 2.28 0.20
C ALA A 125 -47.15 3.49 -0.72
N HIS A 126 -46.42 4.59 -0.48
CA HIS A 126 -46.44 5.76 -1.37
C HIS A 126 -46.00 5.43 -2.81
N ILE A 127 -45.05 4.51 -2.99
CA ILE A 127 -44.63 4.10 -4.34
C ILE A 127 -45.71 3.24 -5.01
N ARG A 128 -46.46 2.43 -4.25
CA ARG A 128 -47.62 1.68 -4.76
C ARG A 128 -48.72 2.64 -5.23
N ASP A 129 -49.08 3.63 -4.42
CA ASP A 129 -50.11 4.61 -4.76
C ASP A 129 -49.74 5.43 -6.02
N GLU A 130 -48.46 5.77 -6.19
CA GLU A 130 -47.97 6.49 -7.37
C GLU A 130 -47.89 5.65 -8.66
N ILE A 131 -47.91 4.32 -8.56
CA ILE A 131 -47.97 3.41 -9.71
C ILE A 131 -49.38 3.43 -10.31
N ASP A 132 -50.40 3.43 -9.44
CA ASP A 132 -51.80 3.51 -9.84
C ASP A 132 -52.11 4.85 -10.55
N ASP A 133 -51.44 5.93 -10.14
CA ASP A 133 -51.45 7.25 -10.77
C ASP A 133 -50.74 7.31 -12.15
N LYS A 134 -50.16 6.21 -12.65
CA LYS A 134 -49.34 6.12 -13.89
C LYS A 134 -48.14 7.08 -13.98
N LYS A 135 -47.75 7.76 -12.90
CA LYS A 135 -46.65 8.74 -12.88
C LYS A 135 -45.26 8.12 -12.93
N LYS A 136 -45.09 6.82 -12.62
CA LYS A 136 -43.78 6.15 -12.55
C LYS A 136 -43.72 4.82 -13.31
N ALA A 137 -43.60 4.89 -14.64
CA ALA A 137 -43.51 3.74 -15.56
C ALA A 137 -42.36 2.72 -15.33
N CYS A 138 -41.43 2.99 -14.39
CA CYS A 138 -40.28 2.12 -14.12
C CYS A 138 -40.51 1.11 -12.98
N PHE A 139 -41.61 1.22 -12.24
CA PHE A 139 -41.93 0.30 -11.15
C PHE A 139 -43.04 -0.67 -11.56
N LYS A 140 -42.97 -1.91 -11.07
CA LYS A 140 -43.93 -2.97 -11.33
C LYS A 140 -44.22 -3.72 -10.03
N LEU A 141 -45.46 -4.17 -9.87
CA LEU A 141 -45.86 -5.12 -8.85
C LEU A 141 -45.96 -6.50 -9.50
N ASP A 142 -45.52 -7.54 -8.80
CA ASP A 142 -45.77 -8.93 -9.19
C ASP A 142 -47.05 -9.48 -8.54
N GLU A 143 -47.39 -10.73 -8.89
CA GLU A 143 -48.58 -11.45 -8.40
C GLU A 143 -48.59 -11.63 -6.87
N GLU A 144 -47.44 -11.50 -6.21
CA GLU A 144 -47.25 -11.69 -4.77
C GLU A 144 -47.25 -10.36 -3.98
N GLY A 145 -47.40 -9.23 -4.69
CA GLY A 145 -47.43 -7.88 -4.13
C GLY A 145 -46.03 -7.28 -3.86
N VAL A 146 -45.00 -7.84 -4.47
CA VAL A 146 -43.61 -7.39 -4.35
C VAL A 146 -43.32 -6.31 -5.37
N LEU A 147 -42.63 -5.25 -4.93
CA LEU A 147 -42.27 -4.11 -5.74
C LEU A 147 -40.92 -4.33 -6.44
N TRP A 148 -40.94 -4.12 -7.76
CA TRP A 148 -39.79 -4.24 -8.64
C TRP A 148 -39.52 -2.91 -9.35
N PHE A 149 -38.24 -2.54 -9.47
CA PHE A 149 -37.79 -1.45 -10.34
C PHE A 149 -37.16 -2.05 -11.59
N LYS A 150 -37.90 -2.03 -12.71
CA LYS A 150 -37.58 -2.79 -13.92
C LYS A 150 -37.46 -4.29 -13.61
N ASN A 151 -36.24 -4.84 -13.56
CA ASN A 151 -35.95 -6.24 -13.23
C ASN A 151 -35.15 -6.36 -11.93
N ARG A 152 -35.30 -5.41 -11.00
CA ARG A 152 -34.55 -5.36 -9.74
C ARG A 152 -35.51 -5.29 -8.56
N LEU A 153 -35.22 -6.07 -7.52
CA LEU A 153 -36.01 -6.08 -6.31
C LEU A 153 -35.84 -4.75 -5.57
N VAL A 154 -36.95 -4.10 -5.21
CA VAL A 154 -36.89 -2.89 -4.38
C VAL A 154 -36.73 -3.27 -2.92
N VAL A 155 -35.68 -2.77 -2.26
CA VAL A 155 -35.42 -3.11 -0.85
C VAL A 155 -36.00 -2.02 0.07
N PRO A 156 -36.84 -2.39 1.07
CA PRO A 156 -37.42 -1.48 2.05
C PRO A 156 -36.39 -0.59 2.75
N LYS A 157 -36.83 0.52 3.36
CA LYS A 157 -35.93 1.37 4.14
C LYS A 157 -35.51 0.74 5.47
N ASP A 158 -36.19 -0.32 5.88
CA ASP A 158 -35.83 -1.11 7.05
C ASP A 158 -34.35 -1.51 7.02
N MET A 159 -33.69 -1.28 8.16
CA MET A 159 -32.25 -1.44 8.27
C MET A 159 -31.82 -2.91 8.20
N GLU A 160 -32.64 -3.84 8.67
CA GLU A 160 -32.28 -5.26 8.69
C GLU A 160 -32.09 -5.90 7.31
N PRO A 161 -33.06 -5.83 6.37
CA PRO A 161 -32.89 -6.47 5.05
C PRO A 161 -31.74 -5.83 4.26
N ARG A 162 -31.59 -4.49 4.34
CA ARG A 162 -30.45 -3.81 3.70
C ARG A 162 -29.13 -4.26 4.31
N LYS A 163 -29.04 -4.33 5.64
CA LYS A 163 -27.83 -4.76 6.34
C LYS A 163 -27.44 -6.18 5.96
N LYS A 164 -28.37 -7.14 5.97
CA LYS A 164 -28.10 -8.52 5.53
C LYS A 164 -27.52 -8.60 4.11
N ILE A 165 -28.10 -7.85 3.16
CA ILE A 165 -27.60 -7.78 1.79
C ILE A 165 -26.19 -7.17 1.73
N LEU A 166 -25.93 -6.12 2.52
CA LEU A 166 -24.61 -5.48 2.60
C LEU A 166 -23.56 -6.40 3.25
N ASP A 167 -23.92 -7.09 4.33
CA ASP A 167 -23.09 -8.05 5.06
C ASP A 167 -22.71 -9.22 4.14
N GLU A 168 -23.67 -9.83 3.45
CA GLU A 168 -23.40 -10.94 2.51
C GLU A 168 -22.51 -10.48 1.35
N ALA A 169 -22.82 -9.32 0.75
CA ALA A 169 -22.07 -8.81 -0.39
C ALA A 169 -20.65 -8.31 -0.04
N HIS A 170 -20.33 -8.13 1.24
CA HIS A 170 -19.06 -7.57 1.68
C HIS A 170 -18.18 -8.49 2.52
N THR A 171 -18.80 -9.23 3.44
CA THR A 171 -18.13 -10.01 4.48
C THR A 171 -18.11 -11.51 4.15
N SER A 172 -18.89 -11.96 3.16
CA SER A 172 -18.84 -13.35 2.69
C SER A 172 -17.42 -13.75 2.28
N MET A 173 -17.03 -14.98 2.62
CA MET A 173 -15.72 -15.56 2.29
C MET A 173 -15.38 -15.46 0.79
N PHE A 174 -16.41 -15.48 -0.07
CA PHE A 174 -16.23 -15.42 -1.52
C PHE A 174 -16.12 -13.99 -2.08
N THR A 175 -16.56 -12.96 -1.34
CA THR A 175 -16.63 -11.59 -1.86
C THR A 175 -15.36 -10.77 -1.61
N LEU A 176 -14.53 -11.19 -0.64
CA LEU A 176 -13.20 -10.63 -0.35
C LEU A 176 -13.20 -9.11 -0.14
N HIS A 177 -14.15 -8.59 0.66
CA HIS A 177 -14.24 -7.16 1.00
C HIS A 177 -14.13 -6.22 -0.21
N PRO A 178 -15.07 -6.29 -1.17
CA PRO A 178 -15.02 -5.49 -2.38
C PRO A 178 -15.05 -3.99 -2.07
N GLY A 179 -14.41 -3.18 -2.93
CA GLY A 179 -14.55 -1.72 -2.85
C GLY A 179 -15.99 -1.28 -3.14
N SER A 180 -16.39 -0.10 -2.65
CA SER A 180 -17.75 0.43 -2.76
C SER A 180 -18.28 0.47 -4.21
N ASN A 181 -17.44 0.83 -5.19
CA ASN A 181 -17.83 0.81 -6.59
C ASN A 181 -18.07 -0.60 -7.14
N LYS A 182 -17.26 -1.59 -6.75
CA LYS A 182 -17.44 -2.98 -7.17
C LYS A 182 -18.73 -3.54 -6.57
N MET A 183 -18.88 -3.38 -5.26
CA MET A 183 -20.07 -3.82 -4.52
C MET A 183 -21.37 -3.21 -5.09
N TYR A 184 -21.36 -1.92 -5.45
CA TYR A 184 -22.49 -1.27 -6.11
C TYR A 184 -22.81 -1.88 -7.48
N GLN A 185 -21.80 -2.19 -8.31
CA GLN A 185 -22.04 -2.79 -9.64
C GLN A 185 -22.57 -4.22 -9.54
N ASP A 186 -22.16 -4.96 -8.52
CA ASP A 186 -22.63 -6.32 -8.27
C ASP A 186 -24.10 -6.29 -7.74
N LEU A 187 -24.39 -5.46 -6.73
CA LEU A 187 -25.73 -5.34 -6.14
C LEU A 187 -26.76 -4.72 -7.09
N LYS A 188 -26.35 -3.74 -7.91
CA LYS A 188 -27.25 -3.05 -8.86
C LYS A 188 -27.86 -4.00 -9.88
N GLN A 189 -27.31 -5.18 -10.10
CA GLN A 189 -27.90 -6.14 -11.04
C GLN A 189 -29.21 -6.72 -10.52
N LYS A 190 -29.32 -6.95 -9.21
CA LYS A 190 -30.43 -7.66 -8.57
C LYS A 190 -31.31 -6.77 -7.70
N PHE A 191 -30.73 -5.75 -7.05
CA PHE A 191 -31.41 -4.94 -6.05
C PHE A 191 -31.46 -3.46 -6.42
N TRP A 192 -32.43 -2.75 -5.86
CA TRP A 192 -32.55 -1.30 -5.98
C TRP A 192 -33.14 -0.69 -4.69
N TRP A 193 -32.58 0.43 -4.25
CA TRP A 193 -33.21 1.30 -3.25
C TRP A 193 -32.69 2.73 -3.36
N THR A 194 -33.39 3.67 -2.72
CA THR A 194 -33.03 5.09 -2.74
C THR A 194 -31.67 5.30 -2.08
N ARG A 195 -30.77 6.05 -2.75
CA ARG A 195 -29.41 6.35 -2.27
C ARG A 195 -28.52 5.10 -2.02
N MET A 196 -28.82 3.95 -2.64
CA MET A 196 -28.03 2.71 -2.53
C MET A 196 -26.51 2.90 -2.64
N LYS A 197 -26.04 3.70 -3.61
CA LYS A 197 -24.60 3.96 -3.78
C LYS A 197 -23.97 4.66 -2.56
N ARG A 198 -24.70 5.58 -1.91
CA ARG A 198 -24.23 6.30 -0.73
C ARG A 198 -24.19 5.40 0.49
N GLU A 199 -25.20 4.55 0.66
CA GLU A 199 -25.26 3.58 1.76
C GLU A 199 -24.16 2.51 1.64
N ILE A 200 -23.94 1.97 0.44
CA ILE A 200 -22.82 1.05 0.16
C ILE A 200 -21.47 1.72 0.46
N ALA A 201 -21.29 2.97 0.05
CA ALA A 201 -20.05 3.71 0.31
C ALA A 201 -19.82 3.90 1.81
N LYS A 202 -20.87 4.26 2.56
CA LYS A 202 -20.84 4.40 4.03
C LYS A 202 -20.48 3.07 4.69
N TYR A 203 -21.18 2.00 4.33
CA TYR A 203 -20.96 0.65 4.86
C TYR A 203 -19.52 0.17 4.65
N VAL A 204 -18.99 0.27 3.43
CA VAL A 204 -17.59 -0.13 3.13
C VAL A 204 -16.58 0.76 3.86
N SER A 205 -16.89 2.05 4.07
CA SER A 205 -16.01 2.96 4.81
C SER A 205 -15.95 2.67 6.31
N GLU A 206 -17.02 2.11 6.88
CA GLU A 206 -17.13 1.73 8.29
C GLU A 206 -16.54 0.34 8.59
N CYS A 207 -16.28 -0.48 7.55
CA CYS A 207 -15.67 -1.80 7.71
C CYS A 207 -14.22 -1.71 8.25
N ASP A 208 -13.98 -2.31 9.42
CA ASP A 208 -12.69 -2.34 10.11
C ASP A 208 -11.57 -2.98 9.25
N VAL A 209 -11.80 -4.20 8.73
CA VAL A 209 -10.84 -4.92 7.88
C VAL A 209 -10.42 -4.07 6.67
N CYS A 210 -11.40 -3.43 6.01
CA CYS A 210 -11.13 -2.51 4.92
C CYS A 210 -10.31 -1.30 5.36
N GLN A 211 -10.60 -0.74 6.55
CA GLN A 211 -9.89 0.41 7.07
C GLN A 211 -8.42 0.08 7.41
N ARG A 212 -8.13 -1.12 7.91
CA ARG A 212 -6.77 -1.56 8.29
C ARG A 212 -5.91 -1.99 7.10
N VAL A 213 -6.48 -2.70 6.13
CA VAL A 213 -5.70 -3.33 5.04
C VAL A 213 -5.59 -2.44 3.80
N LYS A 214 -6.67 -1.72 3.43
CA LYS A 214 -6.68 -0.96 2.18
C LYS A 214 -5.77 0.27 2.26
N ALA A 215 -5.00 0.48 1.20
CA ALA A 215 -4.19 1.67 1.05
C ALA A 215 -5.06 2.92 0.97
N ASP A 216 -4.64 3.99 1.65
CA ASP A 216 -5.24 5.30 1.46
C ASP A 216 -4.72 5.90 0.15
N HIS A 217 -5.64 6.29 -0.74
CA HIS A 217 -5.34 6.96 -2.00
C HIS A 217 -5.55 8.47 -1.93
N LEU A 218 -5.86 9.00 -0.73
CA LEU A 218 -5.97 10.43 -0.49
C LEU A 218 -4.59 11.07 -0.36
N LYS A 219 -4.55 12.39 -0.54
CA LYS A 219 -3.34 13.18 -0.26
C LYS A 219 -2.95 13.02 1.22
N PRO A 220 -1.65 13.01 1.55
CA PRO A 220 -1.19 12.99 2.93
C PRO A 220 -1.82 14.12 3.77
N ALA A 221 -2.22 13.79 4.99
CA ALA A 221 -2.78 14.75 5.93
C ALA A 221 -1.69 15.63 6.56
N GLY A 222 -2.05 16.86 6.92
CA GLY A 222 -1.22 17.79 7.68
C GLY A 222 -0.49 18.78 6.80
N MET A 223 -0.86 20.05 6.90
CA MET A 223 -0.16 21.15 6.23
C MET A 223 1.26 21.31 6.77
N LEU A 224 2.18 21.74 5.92
CA LEU A 224 3.57 21.97 6.32
C LEU A 224 3.62 23.06 7.40
N GLN A 225 4.20 22.74 8.55
CA GLN A 225 4.49 23.71 9.60
C GLN A 225 5.96 24.11 9.47
N PRO A 226 6.27 25.29 8.89
CA PRO A 226 7.64 25.77 8.85
C PRO A 226 8.10 26.09 10.28
N LEU A 227 9.30 25.61 10.64
CA LEU A 227 9.96 25.98 11.88
C LEU A 227 10.34 27.46 11.85
N ALA A 228 10.36 28.11 13.02
CA ALA A 228 10.80 29.50 13.17
C ALA A 228 12.15 29.74 12.49
N VAL A 229 12.32 30.93 11.93
CA VAL A 229 13.60 31.35 11.35
C VAL A 229 14.54 31.72 12.48
N PRO A 230 15.76 31.15 12.56
CA PRO A 230 16.70 31.47 13.62
C PRO A 230 17.08 32.95 13.59
N ALA A 231 17.33 33.54 14.76
CA ALA A 231 17.80 34.90 14.90
C ALA A 231 19.26 35.05 14.44
N ARG A 232 20.10 34.04 14.71
CA ARG A 232 21.55 34.08 14.42
C ARG A 232 22.11 32.74 13.95
N LYS A 233 23.34 32.78 13.42
CA LYS A 233 24.13 31.59 13.09
C LYS A 233 24.30 30.71 14.32
N TRP A 234 24.22 29.39 14.13
CA TRP A 234 24.44 28.38 15.17
C TRP A 234 23.39 28.31 16.30
N GLU A 235 22.29 29.03 16.18
CA GLU A 235 21.16 28.90 17.10
C GLU A 235 20.40 27.60 16.88
N ASP A 236 20.09 27.30 15.63
CA ASP A 236 19.42 26.06 15.24
C ASP A 236 20.29 25.26 14.26
N ILE A 237 20.51 23.99 14.59
CA ILE A 237 21.33 23.08 13.79
C ILE A 237 20.49 21.86 13.39
N HIS A 238 20.57 21.47 12.13
CA HIS A 238 20.05 20.21 11.64
C HIS A 238 21.18 19.18 11.58
N MET A 239 20.92 17.99 12.08
CA MET A 239 21.91 16.92 12.17
C MET A 239 21.31 15.65 11.57
N ASP A 240 22.04 14.98 10.68
CA ASP A 240 21.58 13.77 10.01
C ASP A 240 22.75 12.83 9.68
N PHE A 241 22.47 11.57 9.41
CA PHE A 241 23.46 10.56 9.02
C PHE A 241 23.18 10.02 7.62
N ILE A 242 24.21 10.02 6.80
CA ILE A 242 24.25 9.25 5.56
C ILE A 242 24.99 7.95 5.87
N VAL A 243 24.24 6.85 5.97
CA VAL A 243 24.75 5.52 6.32
C VAL A 243 24.77 4.58 5.13
N GLY A 244 25.52 3.48 5.22
CA GLY A 244 25.58 2.44 4.18
C GLY A 244 26.46 2.79 3.00
N LEU A 245 27.49 3.62 3.22
CA LEU A 245 28.48 3.98 2.20
C LEU A 245 29.59 2.92 2.11
N PRO A 246 30.29 2.81 0.97
CA PRO A 246 31.47 1.97 0.86
C PRO A 246 32.52 2.33 1.92
N ARG A 247 33.12 1.31 2.53
CA ARG A 247 34.18 1.50 3.53
C ARG A 247 35.43 2.13 2.91
N THR A 248 35.89 3.22 3.51
CA THR A 248 37.18 3.82 3.17
C THR A 248 38.35 2.99 3.71
N GLN A 249 39.58 3.23 3.24
CA GLN A 249 40.79 2.58 3.77
C GLN A 249 41.00 2.81 5.28
N LYS A 250 40.51 3.95 5.81
CA LYS A 250 40.54 4.29 7.24
C LYS A 250 39.36 3.69 8.03
N GLY A 251 38.49 2.95 7.36
CA GLY A 251 37.38 2.20 7.95
C GLY A 251 36.10 2.99 8.22
N TYR A 252 35.95 4.20 7.68
CA TYR A 252 34.69 4.97 7.74
C TYR A 252 33.68 4.44 6.72
N ASP A 253 32.40 4.34 7.11
CA ASP A 253 31.29 3.83 6.30
C ASP A 253 30.02 4.70 6.35
N SER A 254 30.09 5.84 7.03
CA SER A 254 28.98 6.77 7.20
C SER A 254 29.47 8.22 7.25
N ILE A 255 28.59 9.18 6.99
CA ILE A 255 28.86 10.62 7.09
C ILE A 255 27.83 11.26 8.01
N TRP A 256 28.30 11.99 9.01
CA TRP A 256 27.48 12.87 9.84
C TRP A 256 27.41 14.26 9.22
N VAL A 257 26.19 14.72 8.96
CA VAL A 257 25.89 15.99 8.31
C VAL A 257 25.35 16.95 9.36
N ILE A 258 26.00 18.09 9.53
CA ILE A 258 25.62 19.15 10.47
C ILE A 258 25.39 20.43 9.67
N ILE A 259 24.17 20.97 9.69
CA ILE A 259 23.78 22.14 8.89
C ILE A 259 23.28 23.25 9.80
N ASP A 260 23.91 24.42 9.73
CA ASP A 260 23.37 25.65 10.34
C ASP A 260 22.14 26.10 9.55
N ARG A 261 20.98 26.20 10.20
CA ARG A 261 19.74 26.59 9.51
C ARG A 261 19.75 28.03 9.03
N PHE A 262 20.52 28.91 9.68
CA PHE A 262 20.60 30.32 9.33
C PHE A 262 21.49 30.53 8.09
N ALA A 263 22.78 30.20 8.18
CA ALA A 263 23.74 30.43 7.11
C ALA A 263 23.66 29.39 5.99
N LYS A 264 22.99 28.25 6.22
CA LYS A 264 22.98 27.07 5.33
C LYS A 264 24.38 26.49 5.09
N SER A 265 25.34 26.76 5.98
CA SER A 265 26.65 26.10 5.97
C SER A 265 26.51 24.67 6.48
N ALA A 266 27.11 23.73 5.75
CA ALA A 266 27.09 22.31 6.06
C ALA A 266 28.50 21.82 6.43
N HIS A 267 28.58 21.02 7.48
CA HIS A 267 29.78 20.30 7.90
C HIS A 267 29.54 18.81 7.73
N PHE A 268 30.48 18.13 7.07
CA PHE A 268 30.44 16.70 6.80
C PHE A 268 31.58 16.02 7.54
N LEU A 269 31.24 15.14 8.49
CA LEU A 269 32.21 14.43 9.32
C LEU A 269 32.16 12.94 9.01
N PRO A 270 33.27 12.29 8.61
CA PRO A 270 33.28 10.86 8.38
C PRO A 270 33.17 10.11 9.72
N VAL A 271 32.23 9.16 9.81
CA VAL A 271 31.97 8.36 11.02
C VAL A 271 31.88 6.87 10.71
N LYS A 272 31.98 6.04 11.74
CA LYS A 272 31.85 4.58 11.66
C LYS A 272 30.52 4.16 12.28
N THR A 273 29.78 3.29 11.60
CA THR A 273 28.48 2.77 12.05
C THR A 273 28.60 1.97 13.35
N SER A 274 29.77 1.37 13.59
CA SER A 274 30.05 0.52 14.77
C SER A 274 30.23 1.28 16.08
N LEU A 275 30.15 2.62 16.10
CA LEU A 275 30.42 3.39 17.30
C LEU A 275 29.36 3.17 18.41
N ASN A 276 28.15 2.70 18.09
CA ASN A 276 27.10 2.31 19.05
C ASN A 276 26.87 3.32 20.20
N MET A 277 27.22 4.58 19.96
CA MET A 277 27.20 5.70 20.90
C MET A 277 26.84 6.95 20.10
N ALA A 278 26.29 7.96 20.77
CA ALA A 278 26.00 9.23 20.10
C ALA A 278 27.31 9.83 19.57
N PRO A 279 27.44 10.19 18.28
CA PRO A 279 28.71 10.67 17.74
C PRO A 279 29.25 11.94 18.41
N PHE A 280 28.38 12.73 19.04
CA PHE A 280 28.78 13.83 19.92
C PHE A 280 29.60 13.32 21.13
N GLU A 281 29.15 12.26 21.77
CA GLU A 281 29.82 11.61 22.91
C GLU A 281 31.12 10.94 22.45
N ALA A 282 31.14 10.34 21.25
CA ALA A 282 32.31 9.70 20.65
C ALA A 282 33.43 10.70 20.30
N LEU A 283 33.06 11.89 19.85
CA LEU A 283 33.99 12.90 19.35
C LEU A 283 34.44 13.88 20.44
N TYR A 284 33.59 14.18 21.42
CA TYR A 284 33.83 15.22 22.40
C TYR A 284 34.04 14.70 23.84
N GLY A 285 33.73 13.43 24.13
CA GLY A 285 33.86 12.83 25.46
C GLY A 285 32.93 13.47 26.50
N GLU A 286 32.76 12.81 27.66
CA GLU A 286 32.15 13.48 28.82
C GLU A 286 33.03 14.68 29.21
N GLY A 287 32.46 15.88 29.09
CA GLY A 287 33.01 17.09 29.70
C GLY A 287 34.09 17.83 28.91
N VAL A 288 33.83 18.24 27.66
CA VAL A 288 34.55 19.38 27.06
C VAL A 288 33.59 20.27 26.24
N GLY A 289 33.72 21.59 26.44
CA GLY A 289 32.75 22.63 26.05
C GLY A 289 32.37 22.69 24.55
N HIS A 290 31.16 23.22 24.35
CA HIS A 290 30.48 23.54 23.09
C HIS A 290 31.42 23.88 21.91
N PRO A 291 31.10 23.56 20.65
CA PRO A 291 31.87 23.97 19.46
C PRO A 291 32.16 25.48 19.32
N LEU A 292 31.55 26.32 20.18
CA LEU A 292 31.79 27.75 20.29
C LEU A 292 33.02 28.10 21.16
N THR A 293 33.57 27.16 21.93
CA THR A 293 34.69 27.40 22.87
C THR A 293 36.06 27.01 22.31
N GLY A 294 36.13 26.42 21.12
CA GLY A 294 37.38 26.04 20.46
C GLY A 294 37.90 27.09 19.47
N ARG A 295 38.23 28.30 19.93
CA ARG A 295 39.03 29.24 19.14
C ARG A 295 40.04 29.94 20.04
N ASN A 296 41.31 29.86 19.65
CA ASN A 296 42.41 30.63 20.21
C ASN A 296 41.94 32.05 20.55
N ARG A 297 42.06 32.45 21.81
CA ARG A 297 41.94 33.85 22.25
C ARG A 297 43.13 34.65 21.71
N GLY A 298 43.18 34.83 20.40
CA GLY A 298 43.90 35.94 19.77
C GLY A 298 43.03 37.20 19.90
N GLU A 299 43.69 38.32 20.19
CA GLU A 299 43.17 39.65 20.49
C GLU A 299 41.72 39.95 20.08
N ARG A 300 40.93 40.44 21.05
CA ARG A 300 39.63 41.05 20.78
C ARG A 300 39.86 42.32 19.94
N VAL A 301 39.77 42.19 18.63
CA VAL A 301 39.64 43.35 17.74
C VAL A 301 38.33 44.03 18.10
N THR A 302 38.39 45.24 18.64
CA THR A 302 37.22 46.08 18.87
C THR A 302 36.73 46.57 17.52
N PHE A 303 35.63 46.00 17.03
CA PHE A 303 34.96 46.47 15.81
C PHE A 303 34.21 47.77 16.12
N GLY A 304 34.27 48.75 15.20
CA GLY A 304 33.50 49.99 15.31
C GLY A 304 31.98 49.77 15.21
N PRO A 305 31.15 50.71 15.70
CA PRO A 305 29.69 50.60 15.70
C PRO A 305 29.10 50.39 14.30
N ASP A 306 29.73 50.94 13.26
CA ASP A 306 29.27 50.82 11.86
C ASP A 306 29.26 49.38 11.36
N LEU A 307 30.24 48.56 11.75
CA LEU A 307 30.31 47.15 11.36
C LEU A 307 29.24 46.30 12.06
N VAL A 308 28.84 46.69 13.28
CA VAL A 308 27.76 46.04 14.02
C VAL A 308 26.42 46.33 13.36
N ILE A 309 26.16 47.60 13.02
CA ILE A 309 24.94 48.02 12.32
C ILE A 309 24.83 47.32 10.96
N GLN A 310 25.92 47.29 10.19
CA GLN A 310 25.94 46.60 8.90
C GLN A 310 25.68 45.09 9.04
N ALA A 311 26.23 44.45 10.08
CA ALA A 311 25.99 43.03 10.34
C ALA A 311 24.52 42.77 10.73
N GLU A 312 23.91 43.64 11.54
CA GLU A 312 22.50 43.55 11.90
C GLU A 312 21.57 43.69 10.69
N GLU A 313 21.86 44.62 9.79
CA GLU A 313 21.13 44.79 8.52
C GLU A 313 21.23 43.54 7.64
N GLN A 314 22.44 42.96 7.52
CA GLN A 314 22.64 41.72 6.78
C GLN A 314 21.85 40.56 7.41
N VAL A 315 21.83 40.45 8.74
CA VAL A 315 21.06 39.43 9.45
C VAL A 315 19.57 39.57 9.15
N LYS A 316 19.02 40.79 9.22
CA LYS A 316 17.61 41.06 8.88
C LYS A 316 17.31 40.67 7.43
N PHE A 317 18.16 41.04 6.49
CA PHE A 317 18.02 40.67 5.08
C PHE A 317 18.00 39.16 4.85
N ILE A 318 18.91 38.42 5.51
CA ILE A 318 18.96 36.95 5.44
C ILE A 318 17.67 36.35 6.01
N GLN A 319 17.20 36.83 7.16
CA GLN A 319 15.96 36.35 7.79
C GLN A 319 14.75 36.56 6.87
N GLU A 320 14.64 37.71 6.21
CA GLU A 320 13.55 37.98 5.26
C GLU A 320 13.59 37.02 4.06
N ASN A 321 14.77 36.78 3.50
CA ASN A 321 14.93 35.82 2.40
C ASN A 321 14.58 34.40 2.83
N LEU A 322 14.99 33.98 4.03
CA LEU A 322 14.61 32.69 4.60
C LEU A 322 13.09 32.59 4.78
N LYS A 323 12.42 33.64 5.29
CA LYS A 323 10.95 33.69 5.40
C LYS A 323 10.27 33.56 4.03
N ARG A 324 10.74 34.28 3.01
CA ARG A 324 10.22 34.17 1.63
C ARG A 324 10.40 32.76 1.06
N ALA A 325 11.58 32.16 1.26
CA ALA A 325 11.87 30.81 0.82
C ALA A 325 10.98 29.77 1.53
N GLN A 326 10.79 29.88 2.85
CA GLN A 326 9.89 29.02 3.62
C GLN A 326 8.44 29.13 3.14
N SER A 327 7.94 30.36 2.88
CA SER A 327 6.58 30.58 2.36
C SER A 327 6.38 29.92 0.99
N ARG A 328 7.38 30.00 0.09
CA ARG A 328 7.35 29.31 -1.21
C ARG A 328 7.38 27.79 -1.06
N GLN A 329 8.20 27.26 -0.15
CA GLN A 329 8.24 25.82 0.11
C GLN A 329 6.91 25.32 0.67
N LYS A 330 6.30 26.07 1.59
CA LYS A 330 4.98 25.78 2.16
C LYS A 330 3.91 25.72 1.08
N SER A 331 3.83 26.73 0.21
CA SER A 331 2.80 26.76 -0.85
C SER A 331 2.90 25.57 -1.81
N TYR A 332 4.11 25.15 -2.19
CA TYR A 332 4.31 23.97 -3.03
C TYR A 332 3.97 22.65 -2.31
N SER A 333 4.37 22.53 -1.04
CA SER A 333 4.10 21.34 -0.23
C SER A 333 2.60 21.16 0.03
N ASP A 334 1.92 22.23 0.43
CA ASP A 334 0.50 22.21 0.82
C ASP A 334 -0.41 21.85 -0.36
N ARG A 335 -0.03 22.18 -1.61
CA ARG A 335 -0.77 21.75 -2.82
C ARG A 335 -0.92 20.23 -2.93
N ARG A 336 0.03 19.47 -2.36
CA ARG A 336 0.05 18.00 -2.38
C ARG A 336 -0.46 17.39 -1.06
N ARG A 337 -0.87 18.20 -0.09
CA ARG A 337 -1.37 17.77 1.22
C ARG A 337 -2.85 18.12 1.37
N ARG A 338 -3.48 17.60 2.42
CA ARG A 338 -4.85 17.97 2.81
C ARG A 338 -4.90 18.40 4.26
N PRO A 339 -5.75 19.39 4.62
CA PRO A 339 -6.03 19.67 6.02
C PRO A 339 -6.79 18.49 6.61
N LEU A 340 -6.37 18.06 7.80
CA LEU A 340 -7.09 17.09 8.61
C LEU A 340 -6.86 17.48 10.07
N VAL A 341 -7.94 17.55 10.83
CA VAL A 341 -7.93 17.90 12.25
C VAL A 341 -8.74 16.85 12.97
N PHE A 342 -8.26 16.47 14.15
CA PHE A 342 -8.94 15.57 15.06
C PHE A 342 -9.24 16.30 16.37
N GLU A 343 -10.24 15.81 17.09
CA GLU A 343 -10.61 16.32 18.40
C GLU A 343 -10.23 15.31 19.50
N ALA A 344 -10.08 15.77 20.73
CA ALA A 344 -9.88 14.88 21.87
C ALA A 344 -11.09 13.94 21.99
N GLY A 345 -10.83 12.65 22.15
CA GLY A 345 -11.85 11.60 22.15
C GLY A 345 -12.14 10.96 20.79
N ASP A 346 -11.65 11.51 19.67
CA ASP A 346 -11.74 10.83 18.37
C ASP A 346 -10.98 9.49 18.41
N GLN A 347 -11.57 8.46 17.80
CA GLN A 347 -10.95 7.15 17.62
C GLN A 347 -10.19 7.13 16.28
N VAL A 348 -8.94 6.67 16.29
CA VAL A 348 -8.07 6.64 15.11
C VAL A 348 -7.29 5.35 15.00
N TYR A 349 -6.98 4.97 13.77
CA TYR A 349 -6.00 3.92 13.50
C TYR A 349 -4.61 4.54 13.28
N LEU A 350 -3.59 3.87 13.82
CA LEU A 350 -2.19 4.24 13.68
C LEU A 350 -1.55 3.44 12.54
N ARG A 351 -0.87 4.14 11.64
CA ARG A 351 -0.19 3.52 10.49
C ARG A 351 1.08 2.81 10.94
N VAL A 352 1.21 1.56 10.54
CA VAL A 352 2.41 0.73 10.78
C VAL A 352 3.07 0.35 9.45
N SER A 353 4.38 0.10 9.50
CA SER A 353 5.13 -0.39 8.35
C SER A 353 5.76 -1.74 8.68
N PRO A 354 5.56 -2.79 7.87
CA PRO A 354 6.18 -4.10 8.12
C PRO A 354 7.69 -4.14 7.80
N MET A 355 8.47 -3.11 8.13
CA MET A 355 9.87 -2.97 7.66
C MET A 355 10.85 -2.55 8.74
N LYS A 356 11.97 -3.28 8.88
CA LYS A 356 13.24 -2.74 9.41
C LYS A 356 14.32 -2.77 8.32
N GLY A 357 14.71 -1.61 7.78
CA GLY A 357 15.85 -1.46 6.85
C GLY A 357 15.58 -1.59 5.33
N VAL A 358 16.67 -1.72 4.55
CA VAL A 358 16.70 -1.67 3.06
C VAL A 358 16.08 -2.92 2.41
N HIS A 359 15.94 -4.01 3.15
CA HIS A 359 15.34 -5.24 2.66
C HIS A 359 13.84 -5.24 2.94
N ARG A 360 13.04 -4.92 1.91
CA ARG A 360 11.62 -5.29 1.90
C ARG A 360 11.55 -6.81 1.99
N PHE A 361 11.07 -7.34 3.12
CA PHE A 361 10.57 -8.71 3.17
C PHE A 361 9.72 -8.97 1.93
N GLY A 362 9.92 -10.12 1.28
CA GLY A 362 9.30 -10.50 0.00
C GLY A 362 7.77 -10.54 0.01
N VAL A 363 7.14 -10.22 1.15
CA VAL A 363 5.70 -10.05 1.31
C VAL A 363 5.26 -8.73 0.67
N LYS A 364 5.05 -8.75 -0.66
CA LYS A 364 4.08 -7.83 -1.29
C LYS A 364 2.66 -8.22 -0.84
N GLY A 365 2.36 -8.09 0.45
CA GLY A 365 1.06 -8.44 0.99
C GLY A 365 0.05 -7.36 0.61
N LYS A 366 -0.81 -7.63 -0.37
CA LYS A 366 -2.09 -6.90 -0.50
C LYS A 366 -2.97 -7.03 0.75
N LEU A 367 -2.61 -7.93 1.67
CA LEU A 367 -3.41 -8.37 2.81
C LEU A 367 -2.82 -8.03 4.19
N ALA A 368 -1.53 -7.63 4.28
CA ALA A 368 -0.94 -7.26 5.56
C ALA A 368 -1.61 -5.99 6.13
N PRO A 369 -1.91 -5.94 7.45
CA PRO A 369 -2.49 -4.76 8.06
C PRO A 369 -1.51 -3.58 7.97
N ARG A 370 -1.99 -2.47 7.42
CA ARG A 370 -1.24 -1.21 7.31
C ARG A 370 -1.50 -0.27 8.47
N TYR A 371 -2.54 -0.56 9.24
CA TYR A 371 -2.93 0.20 10.40
C TYR A 371 -3.32 -0.72 11.56
N VAL A 372 -3.05 -0.27 12.78
CA VAL A 372 -3.38 -0.90 14.06
C VAL A 372 -4.24 0.05 14.91
N GLY A 373 -4.85 -0.45 15.97
CA GLY A 373 -5.85 0.27 16.78
C GLY A 373 -7.26 -0.33 16.60
N PRO A 374 -8.35 0.41 16.87
CA PRO A 374 -8.40 1.85 17.08
C PRO A 374 -7.83 2.30 18.44
N PHE A 375 -7.24 3.49 18.47
CA PHE A 375 -6.76 4.17 19.66
C PHE A 375 -7.47 5.51 19.82
N LYS A 376 -7.67 5.93 21.07
CA LYS A 376 -8.30 7.20 21.40
C LYS A 376 -7.29 8.33 21.39
N ILE A 377 -7.66 9.48 20.84
CA ILE A 377 -6.88 10.71 20.96
C ILE A 377 -7.12 11.30 22.34
N THR A 378 -6.06 11.48 23.12
CA THR A 378 -6.12 12.13 24.43
C THR A 378 -6.08 13.64 24.30
N GLU A 379 -5.12 14.16 23.54
CA GLU A 379 -4.96 15.58 23.32
C GLU A 379 -4.25 15.93 21.99
N ARG A 380 -4.31 17.21 21.64
CA ARG A 380 -3.63 17.80 20.49
C ARG A 380 -2.37 18.53 20.94
N CYS A 381 -1.21 17.90 20.79
CA CYS A 381 0.10 18.47 21.18
C CYS A 381 0.57 19.60 20.26
N GLY A 382 0.02 19.71 19.05
CA GLY A 382 0.38 20.79 18.12
C GLY A 382 -0.52 20.86 16.90
N PRO A 383 -0.18 21.71 15.91
CA PRO A 383 -1.01 21.89 14.72
C PRO A 383 -1.25 20.58 13.94
N VAL A 384 -0.25 19.69 13.95
CA VAL A 384 -0.23 18.43 13.17
C VAL A 384 0.17 17.21 14.00
N ALA A 385 0.26 17.33 15.33
CA ALA A 385 0.69 16.27 16.23
C ALA A 385 -0.38 16.02 17.31
N TYR A 386 -0.67 14.74 17.57
CA TYR A 386 -1.71 14.28 18.49
C TYR A 386 -1.15 13.18 19.39
N ARG A 387 -1.57 13.16 20.65
CA ARG A 387 -1.24 12.11 21.60
C ARG A 387 -2.35 11.04 21.60
N LEU A 388 -1.96 9.77 21.62
CA LEU A 388 -2.86 8.63 21.67
C LEU A 388 -2.81 7.92 23.02
N GLU A 389 -3.93 7.34 23.42
CA GLU A 389 -4.01 6.39 24.52
C GLU A 389 -3.54 5.02 24.01
N LEU A 390 -2.28 4.67 24.25
CA LEU A 390 -1.69 3.40 23.84
C LEU A 390 -1.83 2.34 24.95
N PRO A 391 -2.14 1.08 24.60
CA PRO A 391 -2.18 -0.02 25.55
C PRO A 391 -0.79 -0.38 26.09
N PRO A 392 -0.68 -1.04 27.26
CA PRO A 392 0.59 -1.31 27.92
C PRO A 392 1.63 -2.09 27.08
N HIS A 393 1.18 -2.94 26.16
CA HIS A 393 2.07 -3.68 25.26
C HIS A 393 2.79 -2.79 24.23
N LEU A 394 2.34 -1.54 24.05
CA LEU A 394 2.97 -0.53 23.19
C LEU A 394 3.66 0.58 24.00
N ALA A 395 3.93 0.38 25.29
CA ALA A 395 4.54 1.40 26.16
C ALA A 395 5.96 1.84 25.72
N SER A 396 6.65 1.04 24.90
CA SER A 396 7.95 1.40 24.31
C SER A 396 7.84 2.40 23.16
N VAL A 397 6.65 2.58 22.59
CA VAL A 397 6.37 3.49 21.47
C VAL A 397 5.99 4.85 22.02
N HIS A 398 6.58 5.93 21.48
CA HIS A 398 6.15 7.29 21.81
C HIS A 398 4.70 7.51 21.42
N ASP A 399 3.91 8.07 22.33
CA ASP A 399 2.47 8.24 22.19
C ASP A 399 2.04 9.45 21.34
N VAL A 400 2.99 10.29 20.89
CA VAL A 400 2.74 11.47 20.05
C VAL A 400 3.02 11.17 18.58
N PHE A 401 1.98 11.27 17.76
CA PHE A 401 2.05 10.96 16.34
C PHE A 401 1.67 12.13 15.45
N HIS A 402 2.33 12.22 14.30
CA HIS A 402 1.96 13.18 13.26
C HIS A 402 0.66 12.75 12.56
N VAL A 403 -0.22 13.70 12.25
CA VAL A 403 -1.55 13.50 11.63
C VAL A 403 -1.52 12.66 10.35
N SER A 404 -0.40 12.63 9.62
CA SER A 404 -0.23 11.80 8.41
C SER A 404 -0.14 10.30 8.68
N GLN A 405 0.14 9.91 9.93
CA GLN A 405 0.18 8.52 10.39
C GLN A 405 -1.17 8.07 10.96
N LEU A 406 -2.12 8.99 11.12
CA LEU A 406 -3.41 8.72 11.73
C LEU A 406 -4.52 8.64 10.67
N LYS A 407 -5.47 7.75 10.90
CA LYS A 407 -6.67 7.60 10.08
C LYS A 407 -7.90 7.57 10.98
N LYS A 408 -8.92 8.38 10.67
CA LYS A 408 -10.17 8.40 11.47
C LYS A 408 -10.85 7.03 11.45
N CYS A 409 -11.17 6.51 12.63
CA CYS A 409 -12.02 5.35 12.79
C CYS A 409 -13.48 5.80 12.73
N LEU A 410 -14.22 5.35 11.71
CA LEU A 410 -15.62 5.75 11.53
C LEU A 410 -16.60 4.94 12.40
N ARG A 411 -16.24 3.71 12.74
CA ARG A 411 -16.98 2.81 13.62
C ARG A 411 -15.98 2.02 14.43
N VAL A 412 -16.08 2.11 15.74
CA VAL A 412 -15.30 1.28 16.66
C VAL A 412 -15.80 -0.16 16.54
N PRO A 413 -14.93 -1.14 16.25
CA PRO A 413 -15.30 -2.55 16.24
C PRO A 413 -15.79 -2.98 17.64
N GLU A 414 -16.84 -3.80 17.71
CA GLU A 414 -17.34 -4.38 18.97
C GLU A 414 -16.43 -5.52 19.47
N GLU A 415 -15.73 -6.19 18.55
CA GLU A 415 -14.72 -7.20 18.85
C GLU A 415 -13.33 -6.58 18.75
N GLU A 416 -12.59 -6.56 19.87
CA GLU A 416 -11.18 -6.22 19.86
C GLU A 416 -10.42 -7.33 19.13
N VAL A 417 -9.93 -7.03 17.93
CA VAL A 417 -8.95 -7.90 17.26
C VAL A 417 -7.70 -7.88 18.11
N ASP A 418 -7.32 -9.03 18.65
CA ASP A 418 -6.18 -9.19 19.54
C ASP A 418 -4.88 -8.71 18.87
N THR A 419 -4.46 -7.47 19.15
CA THR A 419 -3.21 -6.91 18.64
C THR A 419 -1.98 -7.43 19.39
N SER A 420 -2.16 -8.24 20.45
CA SER A 420 -1.04 -8.78 21.24
C SER A 420 -0.12 -9.71 20.43
N GLN A 421 -0.59 -10.19 19.28
CA GLN A 421 0.21 -11.03 18.38
C GLN A 421 1.28 -10.24 17.61
N ILE A 422 1.12 -8.92 17.42
CA ILE A 422 2.07 -8.11 16.65
C ILE A 422 3.01 -7.37 17.60
N GLN A 423 4.27 -7.81 17.68
CA GLN A 423 5.32 -7.09 18.42
C GLN A 423 5.77 -5.87 17.62
N ILE A 424 5.27 -4.68 18.00
CA ILE A 424 5.63 -3.41 17.37
C ILE A 424 6.85 -2.81 18.09
N GLU A 425 7.88 -2.50 17.31
CA GLU A 425 9.09 -1.79 17.70
C GLU A 425 8.82 -0.27 17.86
N PRO A 426 9.68 0.47 18.59
CA PRO A 426 9.51 1.92 18.82
C PRO A 426 9.38 2.78 17.55
N ASP A 427 9.89 2.32 16.42
CA ASP A 427 9.84 3.00 15.12
C ASP A 427 8.56 2.69 14.30
N LEU A 428 7.54 2.09 14.94
CA LEU A 428 6.27 1.68 14.32
C LEU A 428 6.43 0.58 13.26
N THR A 429 7.45 -0.24 13.45
CA THR A 429 7.73 -1.40 12.62
C THR A 429 7.46 -2.67 13.41
N TYR A 430 7.14 -3.77 12.75
CA TYR A 430 7.05 -5.07 13.42
C TYR A 430 7.91 -6.07 12.67
N GLU A 431 8.58 -6.95 13.42
CA GLU A 431 9.40 -8.03 12.86
C GLU A 431 8.61 -9.34 12.93
N ALA A 432 8.23 -9.84 11.77
CA ALA A 432 7.70 -11.19 11.66
C ALA A 432 8.84 -12.18 11.93
N ARG A 433 8.70 -13.04 12.94
CA ARG A 433 9.73 -14.04 13.28
C ARG A 433 9.41 -15.38 12.62
N PRO A 434 10.40 -16.12 12.11
CA PRO A 434 10.15 -17.42 11.52
C PRO A 434 9.78 -18.41 12.64
N ILE A 435 8.58 -18.99 12.58
CA ILE A 435 8.11 -20.00 13.54
C ILE A 435 8.55 -21.39 13.08
N LYS A 436 8.26 -21.72 11.82
CA LYS A 436 8.30 -23.10 11.34
C LYS A 436 8.67 -23.16 9.86
N ILE A 437 9.45 -24.17 9.51
CA ILE A 437 9.71 -24.53 8.11
C ILE A 437 8.61 -25.49 7.68
N LEU A 438 7.83 -25.09 6.68
CA LEU A 438 6.75 -25.89 6.11
C LEU A 438 7.22 -26.77 4.94
N ASP A 439 8.25 -26.34 4.22
CA ASP A 439 8.77 -27.04 3.03
C ASP A 439 10.23 -26.63 2.75
N GLN A 440 10.98 -27.45 2.03
CA GLN A 440 12.35 -27.16 1.62
C GLN A 440 12.59 -27.59 0.17
N LYS A 441 13.34 -26.79 -0.59
CA LYS A 441 13.72 -27.13 -1.97
C LYS A 441 15.10 -26.63 -2.31
N GLN A 442 15.80 -27.43 -3.11
CA GLN A 442 17.14 -27.10 -3.59
C GLN A 442 17.07 -26.63 -5.05
N ARG A 443 17.85 -25.60 -5.40
CA ARG A 443 18.06 -25.17 -6.78
C ARG A 443 19.54 -25.20 -7.12
N SER A 444 19.91 -26.10 -8.03
CA SER A 444 21.24 -26.16 -8.60
C SER A 444 21.32 -25.29 -9.86
N THR A 445 22.29 -24.39 -9.92
CA THR A 445 22.78 -23.75 -11.15
C THR A 445 24.08 -24.43 -11.58
N ARG A 446 24.61 -24.14 -12.78
CA ARG A 446 25.88 -24.71 -13.28
C ARG A 446 27.08 -24.56 -12.34
N ARG A 447 27.04 -23.65 -11.36
CA ARG A 447 28.15 -23.36 -10.43
C ARG A 447 27.79 -23.49 -8.95
N ASN A 448 26.55 -23.18 -8.56
CA ASN A 448 26.16 -23.12 -7.14
C ASN A 448 24.82 -23.83 -6.90
N THR A 449 24.70 -24.42 -5.72
CA THR A 449 23.46 -25.00 -5.22
C THR A 449 22.92 -24.12 -4.09
N VAL A 450 21.70 -23.59 -4.27
CA VAL A 450 21.04 -22.70 -3.29
C VAL A 450 19.82 -23.41 -2.72
N ASN A 451 19.78 -23.55 -1.40
CA ASN A 451 18.64 -24.10 -0.69
C ASN A 451 17.62 -22.99 -0.36
N PHE A 452 16.35 -23.32 -0.47
CA PHE A 452 15.21 -22.49 -0.14
C PHE A 452 14.33 -23.19 0.88
N TYR A 453 13.81 -22.44 1.85
CA TYR A 453 12.90 -22.94 2.87
C TYR A 453 11.59 -22.14 2.81
N LYS A 454 10.45 -22.83 2.86
CA LYS A 454 9.13 -22.21 3.01
C LYS A 454 8.89 -21.99 4.49
N VAL A 455 8.79 -20.73 4.90
CA VAL A 455 8.80 -20.31 6.30
C VAL A 455 7.44 -19.74 6.68
N GLN A 456 6.84 -20.31 7.72
CA GLN A 456 5.72 -19.71 8.44
C GLN A 456 6.25 -18.66 9.40
N TRP A 457 5.59 -17.51 9.43
CA TRP A 457 5.98 -16.35 10.23
C TRP A 457 5.01 -16.14 11.40
N SER A 458 5.48 -15.52 12.49
CA SER A 458 4.74 -15.30 13.76
C SER A 458 3.34 -14.75 13.60
N ASP A 459 3.16 -13.85 12.64
CA ASP A 459 1.95 -13.05 12.47
C ASP A 459 1.10 -13.57 11.29
N HIS A 460 1.39 -14.78 10.79
CA HIS A 460 0.89 -15.31 9.54
C HIS A 460 0.47 -16.78 9.64
N SER A 461 -0.60 -17.14 8.94
CA SER A 461 -1.05 -18.54 8.84
C SER A 461 -0.09 -19.37 7.98
N GLU A 462 -0.17 -20.70 8.06
CA GLU A 462 0.63 -21.60 7.20
C GLU A 462 0.40 -21.35 5.69
N GLU A 463 -0.77 -20.83 5.31
CA GLU A 463 -1.12 -20.49 3.93
C GLU A 463 -0.38 -19.24 3.41
N GLU A 464 0.06 -18.36 4.31
CA GLU A 464 0.75 -17.11 4.02
C GLU A 464 2.28 -17.24 4.04
N ALA A 465 2.79 -18.46 4.26
CA ALA A 465 4.22 -18.74 4.34
C ALA A 465 4.98 -18.42 3.05
N THR A 466 6.14 -17.78 3.17
CA THR A 466 7.00 -17.35 2.04
C THR A 466 8.21 -18.24 1.85
N TRP A 467 8.76 -18.25 0.64
CA TRP A 467 10.00 -18.96 0.32
C TRP A 467 11.21 -18.04 0.49
N GLU A 468 12.11 -18.39 1.41
CA GLU A 468 13.35 -17.64 1.68
C GLU A 468 14.59 -18.50 1.39
N THR A 469 15.72 -17.86 1.10
CA THR A 469 16.99 -18.56 0.87
C THR A 469 17.65 -18.98 2.19
N GLU A 470 18.45 -20.04 2.14
CA GLU A 470 19.27 -20.48 3.29
C GLU A 470 20.18 -19.36 3.80
N GLU A 471 20.86 -18.68 2.89
CA GLU A 471 21.76 -17.57 3.21
C GLU A 471 21.01 -16.45 3.96
N TYR A 472 19.79 -16.13 3.53
CA TYR A 472 18.96 -15.13 4.19
C TYR A 472 18.59 -15.55 5.61
N LEU A 473 18.11 -16.79 5.78
CA LEU A 473 17.71 -17.31 7.10
C LEU A 473 18.90 -17.43 8.04
N ARG A 474 20.07 -17.86 7.57
CA ARG A 474 21.29 -17.95 8.39
C ARG A 474 21.83 -16.57 8.78
N ASN A 475 21.75 -15.58 7.89
CA ASN A 475 22.23 -14.23 8.18
C ASN A 475 21.28 -13.42 9.09
N LYS A 476 19.96 -13.60 8.95
CA LYS A 476 18.94 -12.79 9.66
C LYS A 476 18.33 -13.48 10.87
N HIS A 477 18.25 -14.80 10.87
CA HIS A 477 17.71 -15.60 11.96
C HIS A 477 18.70 -16.72 12.32
N PRO A 478 19.90 -16.36 12.84
CA PRO A 478 20.91 -17.34 13.20
C PRO A 478 20.36 -18.34 14.22
N GLY A 479 20.49 -19.63 13.93
CA GLY A 479 19.96 -20.73 14.77
C GLY A 479 18.56 -21.23 14.40
N PHE A 480 17.84 -20.58 13.47
CA PHE A 480 16.53 -21.08 13.01
C PHE A 480 16.66 -22.33 12.12
N LEU A 481 17.68 -22.37 11.26
CA LEU A 481 17.98 -23.55 10.45
C LEU A 481 18.91 -24.49 11.23
N PRO A 482 18.71 -25.82 11.15
CA PRO A 482 19.65 -26.76 11.73
C PRO A 482 21.05 -26.56 11.14
N SER A 483 22.05 -26.67 12.01
CA SER A 483 23.46 -26.67 11.64
C SER A 483 23.70 -27.80 10.64
N THR A 484 24.20 -27.50 9.44
CA THR A 484 24.65 -28.51 8.51
C THR A 484 25.88 -29.19 9.11
N SER A 485 25.68 -30.31 9.80
CA SER A 485 26.75 -31.24 10.10
C SER A 485 27.28 -31.77 8.76
N ASN A 486 28.41 -31.24 8.31
CA ASN A 486 29.15 -31.79 7.18
C ASN A 486 29.51 -33.25 7.49
N GLN A 487 28.75 -34.19 6.93
CA GLN A 487 29.22 -35.56 6.73
C GLN A 487 30.14 -35.53 5.52
N TYR A 488 31.43 -35.33 5.77
CA TYR A 488 32.47 -35.86 4.90
C TYR A 488 32.74 -37.29 5.36
N VAL A 489 32.33 -38.27 4.56
CA VAL A 489 32.96 -39.59 4.47
C VAL A 489 33.28 -39.83 3.01
#